data_AF-G0EPQ3-F1
#
_entry.id   AF-G0EPQ3-F1
#
_cell.length_a   1.000
_cell.length_b   1.000
_cell.length_c   1.000
_cell.angle_alpha   90.00
_cell.angle_beta   90.00
_cell.angle_gamma   90.00
#
_symmetry.space_group_name_H-M   'P 1'
#
loop_
_entity.id
_entity.type
_entity.pdbx_description
1 polymer ?
#
loop_
_entity_poly.entity_id
_entity_poly.type
_entity_poly.pdbx_seq_one_letter_code
_entity_poly.pdbx_strand_id
1 'polypeptide(L)'
;MQEYIYEPDIDYFKSIFKMFNYDDIDIEFLKEQLKNYTIQFRRMILNMNYTEPTEENGLPFISIKNYICYEVARLLTVNFVSNSDLINFIRTESLRLKELAIKDLSSIVVGENSYDSVRLYGDIKKP
;
A
#
# COMPACT_ATOMS: atom_id res chain seq x y z
N MET A 1 4.76 0.05 22.15
CA MET A 1 4.91 0.49 20.73
C MET A 1 3.79 -0.20 19.98
N GLN A 2 2.97 0.51 19.20
CA GLN A 2 1.82 -0.10 18.53
C GLN A 2 2.31 -0.82 17.27
N GLU A 3 2.06 -2.12 17.19
CA GLU A 3 2.33 -2.93 16.00
C GLU A 3 1.13 -2.85 15.06
N TYR A 4 1.38 -2.58 13.77
CA TYR A 4 0.33 -2.52 12.75
C TYR A 4 0.27 -3.85 12.01
N ILE A 5 -0.93 -4.38 11.76
CA ILE A 5 -1.13 -5.67 11.08
C ILE A 5 -0.53 -5.72 9.66
N TYR A 6 -0.32 -4.54 9.06
CA TYR A 6 0.25 -4.35 7.74
C TYR A 6 1.71 -3.88 7.75
N GLU A 7 2.34 -3.75 8.92
CA GLU A 7 3.78 -3.49 9.01
C GLU A 7 4.54 -4.72 8.49
N PRO A 8 5.37 -4.58 7.44
CA PRO A 8 6.20 -5.69 6.99
C PRO A 8 7.39 -5.89 7.92
N ASP A 9 7.60 -7.14 8.33
CA ASP A 9 8.88 -7.56 8.90
C ASP A 9 9.95 -7.74 7.81
N ILE A 10 11.20 -7.92 8.24
CA ILE A 10 12.33 -8.10 7.32
C ILE A 10 12.17 -9.37 6.49
N ASP A 11 11.68 -10.46 7.07
CA ASP A 11 11.62 -11.75 6.39
C ASP A 11 10.61 -11.70 5.24
N TYR A 12 9.49 -11.01 5.45
CA TYR A 12 8.51 -10.68 4.42
C TYR A 12 9.14 -9.83 3.31
N PHE A 13 9.89 -8.78 3.66
CA PHE A 13 10.60 -7.96 2.67
C PHE A 13 11.60 -8.79 1.84
N LYS A 14 12.41 -9.62 2.51
CA LYS A 14 13.39 -10.53 1.88
C LYS A 14 12.74 -11.58 0.99
N SER A 15 11.55 -12.03 1.35
CA SER A 15 10.79 -13.00 0.55
C SER A 15 10.38 -12.44 -0.81
N ILE A 16 10.10 -11.14 -0.88
CA ILE A 16 9.71 -10.42 -2.11
C ILE A 16 10.94 -10.05 -2.94
N PHE A 17 11.99 -9.50 -2.32
CA PHE A 17 13.10 -8.87 -3.04
C PHE A 17 14.43 -9.63 -2.95
N LYS A 18 14.45 -10.86 -3.45
CA LYS A 18 15.66 -11.72 -3.47
C LYS A 18 16.84 -11.18 -4.28
N MET A 19 16.64 -10.10 -5.03
CA MET A 19 17.65 -9.46 -5.89
C MET A 19 18.64 -8.57 -5.14
N PHE A 20 18.34 -8.16 -3.90
CA PHE A 20 19.25 -7.35 -3.10
C PHE A 20 20.31 -8.22 -2.42
N ASN A 21 21.55 -7.74 -2.37
CA ASN A 21 22.54 -8.31 -1.48
C ASN A 21 22.33 -7.74 -0.07
N TYR A 22 21.76 -8.53 0.84
CA TYR A 22 21.43 -8.09 2.18
C TYR A 22 22.65 -7.96 3.10
N ASP A 23 23.80 -8.52 2.72
CA ASP A 23 25.05 -8.35 3.45
C ASP A 23 25.60 -6.91 3.31
N ASP A 24 25.22 -6.20 2.24
CA ASP A 24 25.62 -4.82 1.96
C ASP A 24 24.62 -3.78 2.51
N ILE A 25 23.54 -4.24 3.15
CA ILE A 25 22.43 -3.39 3.62
C ILE A 25 22.39 -3.41 5.14
N ASP A 26 22.39 -2.23 5.75
CA ASP A 26 22.12 -2.09 7.18
C ASP A 26 20.67 -2.54 7.48
N ILE A 27 20.56 -3.66 8.19
CA ILE A 27 19.28 -4.28 8.55
C ILE A 27 18.48 -3.44 9.53
N GLU A 28 19.13 -2.70 10.44
CA GLU A 28 18.42 -1.81 11.36
C GLU A 28 17.85 -0.60 10.61
N PHE A 29 18.63 -0.05 9.67
CA PHE A 29 18.11 0.96 8.75
C PHE A 29 16.90 0.45 7.97
N LEU A 30 16.95 -0.78 7.44
CA LEU A 30 15.83 -1.39 6.72
C LEU A 30 14.56 -1.50 7.58
N LYS A 31 14.68 -1.98 8.82
CA LYS A 31 13.54 -2.04 9.77
C LYS A 31 12.95 -0.65 10.01
N GLU A 32 13.82 0.34 10.22
CA GLU A 32 13.39 1.71 10.47
C GLU A 32 12.62 2.27 9.27
N GLN A 33 13.08 2.02 8.04
CA GLN A 33 12.38 2.45 6.84
C GLN A 33 11.01 1.76 6.69
N LEU A 34 10.91 0.45 6.90
CA LEU A 34 9.63 -0.26 6.84
C LEU A 34 8.60 0.32 7.81
N LYS A 35 9.02 0.61 9.04
CA LYS A 35 8.19 1.24 10.05
C LYS A 35 7.83 2.69 9.70
N ASN A 36 8.79 3.48 9.23
CA ASN A 36 8.56 4.87 8.84
C ASN A 36 7.53 4.96 7.71
N TYR A 37 7.63 4.11 6.69
CA TYR A 37 6.65 4.07 5.60
C TYR A 37 5.28 3.55 6.04
N THR A 38 5.23 2.62 7.00
CA THR A 38 3.97 2.19 7.64
C THR A 38 3.25 3.37 8.31
N ILE A 39 3.97 4.17 9.12
CA ILE A 39 3.43 5.36 9.78
C ILE A 39 2.99 6.42 8.75
N GLN A 40 3.77 6.62 7.68
CA GLN A 40 3.42 7.56 6.61
C GLN A 40 2.14 7.14 5.88
N PHE A 41 2.01 5.86 5.53
CA PHE A 41 0.80 5.35 4.89
C PHE A 41 -0.42 5.48 5.81
N ARG A 42 -0.27 5.14 7.09
CA ARG A 42 -1.31 5.34 8.10
C ARG A 42 -1.81 6.78 8.15
N ARG A 43 -0.88 7.75 8.25
CA ARG A 43 -1.23 9.18 8.23
C ARG A 43 -1.97 9.56 6.96
N MET A 44 -1.54 9.05 5.80
CA MET A 44 -2.18 9.29 4.52
C MET A 44 -3.64 8.80 4.53
N ILE A 45 -3.90 7.56 4.94
CA ILE A 45 -5.27 7.00 4.91
C ILE A 45 -6.20 7.69 5.92
N LEU A 46 -5.69 8.07 7.09
CA LEU A 46 -6.47 8.82 8.09
C LEU A 46 -6.80 10.23 7.59
N ASN A 47 -5.85 10.91 6.92
CA ASN A 47 -6.11 12.21 6.29
C ASN A 47 -7.14 12.13 5.16
N MET A 48 -7.30 10.96 4.54
CA MET A 48 -8.32 10.68 3.53
C MET A 48 -9.65 10.20 4.14
N ASN A 49 -9.78 10.17 5.47
CA ASN A 49 -10.92 9.65 6.21
C ASN A 49 -11.21 8.15 5.98
N TYR A 50 -10.21 7.35 5.62
CA TYR A 50 -10.34 5.90 5.58
C TYR A 50 -10.15 5.29 6.97
N THR A 51 -10.85 4.18 7.21
CA THR A 51 -10.67 3.35 8.40
C THR A 51 -9.35 2.60 8.32
N GLU A 52 -8.60 2.61 9.41
CA GLU A 52 -7.37 1.82 9.54
C GLU A 52 -7.69 0.32 9.60
N PRO A 53 -7.00 -0.53 8.82
CA PRO A 53 -7.15 -1.98 8.93
C PRO A 53 -6.72 -2.52 10.29
N THR A 54 -7.59 -3.33 10.89
CA THR A 54 -7.35 -4.07 12.13
C THR A 54 -7.77 -5.52 11.95
N GLU A 55 -7.32 -6.42 12.82
CA GLU A 55 -7.78 -7.82 12.77
C GLU A 55 -9.31 -7.93 12.95
N GLU A 56 -9.90 -6.99 13.71
CA GLU A 56 -11.32 -6.97 14.04
C GLU A 56 -12.21 -6.54 12.86
N ASN A 57 -11.76 -5.57 12.05
CA ASN A 57 -12.56 -5.06 10.93
C ASN A 57 -12.34 -5.82 9.62
N GLY A 58 -11.36 -6.74 9.58
CA GLY A 58 -11.11 -7.61 8.44
C GLY A 58 -10.76 -6.87 7.14
N LEU A 59 -10.37 -5.60 7.22
CA LEU A 59 -10.05 -4.82 6.03
C LEU A 59 -8.81 -5.41 5.33
N PRO A 60 -8.80 -5.47 3.99
CA PRO A 60 -7.67 -5.95 3.21
C PRO A 60 -6.40 -5.13 3.52
N PHE A 61 -5.33 -5.83 3.84
CA PHE A 61 -4.08 -5.22 4.29
C PHE A 61 -2.82 -5.70 3.55
N ILE A 62 -2.93 -6.77 2.75
CA ILE A 62 -1.81 -7.34 1.99
C ILE A 62 -1.28 -6.33 0.95
N SER A 63 -2.18 -5.64 0.24
CA SER A 63 -1.81 -4.61 -0.74
C SER A 63 -1.05 -3.45 -0.09
N ILE A 64 -1.41 -3.09 1.14
CA ILE A 64 -0.72 -2.07 1.94
C ILE A 64 0.68 -2.56 2.32
N LYS A 65 0.77 -3.80 2.83
CA LYS A 65 2.05 -4.43 3.21
C LYS A 65 3.01 -4.49 2.02
N ASN A 66 2.51 -4.86 0.83
CA ASN A 66 3.29 -4.88 -0.40
C ASN A 66 3.70 -3.47 -0.85
N TYR A 67 2.79 -2.50 -0.82
CA TYR A 67 3.12 -1.10 -1.13
C TYR A 67 4.28 -0.58 -0.29
N ILE A 68 4.25 -0.81 1.03
CA ILE A 68 5.32 -0.41 1.94
C ILE A 68 6.65 -1.05 1.54
N CYS A 69 6.65 -2.35 1.24
CA CYS A 69 7.85 -3.04 0.77
C CYS A 69 8.39 -2.42 -0.53
N TYR A 70 7.53 -2.12 -1.50
CA TYR A 70 7.96 -1.52 -2.78
C TYR A 70 8.48 -0.09 -2.65
N GLU A 71 7.93 0.72 -1.74
CA GLU A 71 8.49 2.05 -1.45
C GLU A 71 9.87 1.98 -0.83
N VAL A 72 10.09 1.06 0.12
CA VAL A 72 11.42 0.86 0.72
C VAL A 72 12.40 0.29 -0.31
N ALA A 73 11.98 -0.67 -1.14
CA ALA A 73 12.80 -1.18 -2.24
C ALA A 73 13.17 -0.09 -3.23
N ARG A 74 12.25 0.84 -3.54
CA ARG A 74 12.54 2.01 -4.38
C ARG A 74 13.67 2.84 -3.79
N LEU A 75 13.65 3.09 -2.48
CA LEU A 75 14.72 3.81 -1.79
C LEU A 75 16.07 3.07 -1.88
N LEU A 76 16.08 1.75 -1.69
CA LEU A 76 17.29 0.94 -1.83
C LEU A 76 17.84 0.93 -3.26
N THR A 77 16.97 0.83 -4.27
CA THR A 77 17.43 0.74 -5.66
C THR A 77 18.18 1.98 -6.15
N VAL A 78 17.90 3.15 -5.58
CA VAL A 78 18.66 4.39 -5.90
C VAL A 78 20.13 4.26 -5.48
N ASN A 79 20.42 3.50 -4.41
CA ASN A 79 21.74 3.42 -3.81
C ASN A 79 22.51 2.14 -4.18
N PHE A 80 21.81 1.05 -4.48
CA PHE A 80 22.41 -0.29 -4.60
C PHE A 80 22.20 -0.98 -5.95
N VAL A 81 21.39 -0.40 -6.84
CA VAL A 81 21.03 -1.04 -8.12
C VAL A 81 21.38 -0.11 -9.27
N SER A 82 22.11 -0.62 -10.26
CA SER A 82 22.45 0.13 -11.48
C SER A 82 21.56 -0.22 -12.67
N ASN A 83 20.73 -1.26 -12.55
CA ASN A 83 19.83 -1.70 -13.61
C ASN A 83 18.59 -0.79 -13.67
N SER A 84 18.50 0.01 -14.74
CA SER A 84 17.41 0.98 -14.96
C SER A 84 16.05 0.33 -15.12
N ASP A 85 15.97 -0.85 -15.75
CA ASP A 85 14.70 -1.53 -15.98
C ASP A 85 14.10 -2.03 -14.67
N LEU A 86 14.95 -2.56 -13.78
CA LEU A 86 14.54 -2.98 -12.44
C LEU A 86 14.08 -1.79 -11.60
N ILE A 87 14.82 -0.67 -11.63
CA ILE A 87 14.42 0.57 -10.95
C ILE A 87 13.04 1.04 -11.44
N ASN A 88 12.84 1.06 -12.76
CA ASN A 88 11.59 1.50 -13.37
C ASN A 88 10.43 0.55 -13.05
N PHE A 89 10.69 -0.76 -13.02
CA PHE A 89 9.71 -1.77 -12.62
C PHE A 89 9.25 -1.52 -11.18
N ILE A 90 10.17 -1.42 -10.22
CA ILE A 90 9.83 -1.21 -8.79
C ILE A 90 9.07 0.10 -8.60
N ARG A 91 9.48 1.16 -9.32
CA ARG A 91 8.80 2.46 -9.25
C ARG A 91 7.36 2.38 -9.76
N THR A 92 7.15 1.73 -10.90
CA THR A 92 5.83 1.53 -11.49
C THR A 92 4.95 0.67 -10.59
N GLU A 93 5.50 -0.42 -10.07
CA GLU A 93 4.78 -1.37 -9.24
C GLU A 93 4.40 -0.78 -7.89
N SER A 94 5.26 0.07 -7.30
CA SER A 94 4.93 0.84 -6.10
C SER A 94 3.69 1.71 -6.29
N LEU A 95 3.60 2.43 -7.43
CA LEU A 95 2.44 3.27 -7.74
C LEU A 95 1.17 2.41 -7.92
N ARG A 96 1.27 1.30 -8.66
CA ARG A 96 0.15 0.37 -8.86
C ARG A 96 -0.36 -0.19 -7.53
N LEU A 97 0.54 -0.59 -6.63
CA LEU A 97 0.19 -1.12 -5.30
C LEU A 97 -0.40 -0.05 -4.40
N LYS A 98 0.04 1.21 -4.50
CA LYS A 98 -0.57 2.33 -3.79
C LYS A 98 -2.03 2.51 -4.18
N GLU A 99 -2.31 2.52 -5.47
CA GLU A 99 -3.68 2.65 -6.00
C GLU A 99 -4.55 1.47 -5.57
N LEU A 100 -4.01 0.26 -5.64
CA LEU A 100 -4.70 -0.94 -5.18
C LEU A 100 -5.01 -0.87 -3.68
N ALA A 101 -4.04 -0.47 -2.84
CA ALA A 101 -4.25 -0.32 -1.41
C ALA A 101 -5.34 0.70 -1.07
N ILE A 102 -5.39 1.83 -1.79
CA ILE A 102 -6.46 2.83 -1.61
C ILE A 102 -7.81 2.28 -2.09
N LYS A 103 -7.83 1.56 -3.22
CA LYS A 103 -9.05 0.93 -3.76
C LYS A 103 -9.62 -0.12 -2.80
N ASP A 104 -8.74 -0.93 -2.22
CA ASP A 104 -9.09 -1.96 -1.25
C ASP A 104 -9.78 -1.33 -0.02
N LEU A 105 -9.24 -0.20 0.47
CA LEU A 105 -9.84 0.58 1.55
C LEU A 105 -11.16 1.26 1.16
N SER A 106 -11.28 1.76 -0.08
CA SER A 106 -12.48 2.47 -0.54
C SER A 106 -13.63 1.53 -0.92
N SER A 107 -13.33 0.32 -1.36
CA SER A 107 -14.33 -0.68 -1.77
C SER A 107 -15.29 -1.08 -0.63
N ILE A 108 -14.88 -0.87 0.61
CA ILE A 108 -15.66 -1.19 1.82
C ILE A 108 -16.39 0.05 2.38
N VAL A 109 -16.07 1.26 1.91
CA VAL A 109 -16.79 2.50 2.28
C VAL A 109 -18.17 2.59 1.60
N VAL A 110 -18.55 1.63 0.76
CA VAL A 110 -19.93 1.47 0.26
C VAL A 110 -20.79 0.77 1.33
N GLY A 111 -20.85 1.35 2.53
CA GLY A 111 -21.66 0.89 3.65
C GLY A 111 -22.92 1.76 3.83
N GLU A 112 -24.06 1.17 3.48
CA GLU A 112 -25.46 1.48 3.84
C GLU A 112 -26.18 2.78 3.42
N ASN A 113 -25.55 3.82 2.84
CA ASN A 113 -26.30 5.07 2.53
C ASN A 113 -26.15 5.71 1.14
N SER A 114 -25.52 5.09 0.14
CA SER A 114 -25.24 5.79 -1.13
C SER A 114 -26.01 5.32 -2.37
N TYR A 115 -27.01 4.42 -2.24
CA TYR A 115 -27.80 3.97 -3.40
C TYR A 115 -29.32 4.18 -3.29
N ASP A 116 -29.83 4.80 -2.23
CA ASP A 116 -31.28 4.97 -2.03
C ASP A 116 -31.87 6.32 -2.50
N SER A 117 -31.15 7.16 -3.25
CA SER A 117 -31.69 8.47 -3.64
C SER A 117 -31.41 8.97 -5.06
N VAL A 118 -31.10 8.09 -6.02
CA VAL A 118 -31.25 8.47 -7.43
C VAL A 118 -32.45 7.75 -8.02
N ARG A 119 -33.65 8.32 -7.81
CA ARG A 119 -34.80 8.01 -8.65
C ARG A 119 -34.48 8.50 -10.07
N LEU A 120 -34.10 7.57 -10.94
CA LEU A 120 -34.06 7.81 -12.38
C LEU A 120 -35.50 7.98 -12.87
N TYR A 121 -36.06 9.18 -12.76
CA TYR A 121 -37.19 9.61 -13.58
C TYR A 121 -36.69 9.86 -15.00
N GLY A 122 -36.29 8.78 -15.66
CA GLY A 122 -35.91 8.78 -17.06
C GLY A 122 -37.16 8.63 -17.92
N ASP A 123 -37.93 9.70 -18.08
CA ASP A 123 -38.83 9.84 -19.23
C ASP A 123 -37.96 10.02 -20.48
N ILE A 124 -37.49 8.90 -21.05
CA ILE A 124 -36.90 8.92 -22.38
C ILE A 124 -38.06 9.02 -23.37
N LYS A 125 -38.38 10.22 -23.85
CA LYS A 125 -39.17 10.39 -25.07
C LYS A 125 -38.41 9.70 -26.21
N LYS A 126 -38.98 8.61 -26.72
CA LYS A 126 -38.49 7.97 -27.95
C LYS A 126 -38.72 8.91 -29.14
N PRO A 127 -37.77 9.01 -30.09
CA PRO A 127 -38.04 9.56 -31.41
C PRO A 127 -39.02 8.67 -32.19
#